data_AF-A0A533RWQ6-F1
#
_entry.id   AF-A0A533RWQ6-F1
#
_cell.length_a   1.000
_cell.length_b   1.000
_cell.length_c   1.000
_cell.angle_alpha   90.00
_cell.angle_beta   90.00
_cell.angle_gamma   90.00
#
_symmetry.space_group_name_H-M   'P 1'
#
loop_
_entity.id
_entity.type
_entity.pdbx_description
1 polymer ?
#
loop_
_entity_poly.entity_id
_entity_poly.type
_entity_poly.pdbx_seq_one_letter_code
_entity_poly.pdbx_strand_id
1 'polypeptide(L)'
;NGSTHYNAGVSCADCHMPYTRDGAVKYSSHDVHSPLLNPSQACGQCHTDVPYVVERVNTIQKQVNDTMLATEQAIVDAITAIKAAAEVKDVDAALLDEARVLHRKAQLRWDFIAAENSMGFHNPEEALRILADATNLARQAQLKAFEAAPSAASLTNK
;
A
#
# COMPACT_ATOMS: atom_id res chain seq x y z
N ASN A 1 0.61 4.06 -13.91
CA ASN A 1 1.39 3.94 -15.17
C ASN A 1 2.84 4.20 -14.87
N GLY A 2 3.75 3.32 -15.31
CA GLY A 2 5.19 3.51 -15.14
C GLY A 2 5.97 2.33 -14.56
N SER A 3 5.34 1.20 -14.24
CA SER A 3 6.09 0.02 -13.79
C SER A 3 6.83 -0.66 -14.94
N THR A 4 7.89 -1.41 -14.60
CA THR A 4 8.75 -2.10 -15.57
C THR A 4 7.95 -2.98 -16.53
N HIS A 5 7.03 -3.81 -16.02
CA HIS A 5 6.20 -4.70 -16.85
C HIS A 5 5.26 -3.91 -17.78
N TYR A 6 4.60 -2.87 -17.25
CA TYR A 6 3.73 -2.02 -18.05
C TYR A 6 4.50 -1.32 -19.18
N ASN A 7 5.67 -0.75 -18.87
CA ASN A 7 6.51 -0.06 -19.86
C ASN A 7 7.07 -1.02 -20.92
N ALA A 8 7.23 -2.31 -20.59
CA ALA A 8 7.60 -3.36 -21.53
C ALA A 8 6.42 -3.88 -22.37
N GLY A 9 5.20 -3.37 -22.17
CA GLY A 9 4.01 -3.78 -22.91
C GLY A 9 3.38 -5.08 -22.42
N VAL A 10 3.76 -5.57 -21.23
CA VAL A 10 3.17 -6.77 -20.63
C VAL A 10 1.76 -6.45 -20.13
N SER A 11 0.80 -7.28 -20.53
CA SER A 11 -0.61 -7.16 -20.15
C SER A 11 -0.93 -7.99 -18.89
N CYS A 12 -2.09 -7.73 -18.29
CA CYS A 12 -2.57 -8.53 -17.15
C CYS A 12 -2.65 -10.02 -17.49
N ALA A 13 -3.08 -10.34 -18.72
CA ALA A 13 -3.30 -11.70 -19.18
C ALA A 13 -1.99 -12.49 -19.34
N ASP A 14 -0.87 -11.82 -19.63
CA ASP A 14 0.41 -12.50 -19.80
C ASP A 14 0.87 -13.21 -18.51
N CYS A 15 0.51 -12.66 -17.35
CA CYS A 15 0.83 -13.26 -16.04
C CYS A 15 -0.34 -14.06 -15.44
N HIS A 16 -1.57 -13.54 -15.52
CA HIS A 16 -2.73 -14.13 -14.83
C HIS A 16 -3.55 -15.10 -15.68
N MET A 17 -3.33 -15.11 -17.00
CA MET A 17 -4.00 -16.00 -17.95
C MET A 17 -2.98 -16.61 -18.92
N PRO A 18 -1.88 -17.21 -18.41
CA PRO A 18 -0.79 -17.65 -19.26
C PRO A 18 -1.27 -18.69 -20.27
N TYR A 19 -0.62 -18.72 -21.43
CA TYR A 19 -0.92 -19.74 -22.43
C TYR A 19 -0.51 -21.12 -21.93
N THR A 20 -1.41 -22.08 -22.09
CA THR A 20 -1.18 -23.50 -21.86
C THR A 20 -1.40 -24.31 -23.14
N ARG A 21 -0.97 -25.56 -23.14
CA ARG A 21 -1.08 -26.48 -24.28
C ARG A 21 -1.69 -27.80 -23.85
N ASP A 22 -2.62 -28.28 -24.67
CA ASP A 22 -3.14 -29.65 -24.62
C ASP A 22 -2.96 -30.26 -26.02
N GLY A 23 -2.02 -31.21 -26.12
CA GLY A 23 -1.53 -31.71 -27.41
C GLY A 23 -1.04 -30.59 -28.34
N ALA A 24 -1.68 -30.45 -29.51
CA ALA A 24 -1.35 -29.43 -30.50
C ALA A 24 -2.04 -28.07 -30.26
N VAL A 25 -3.04 -28.01 -29.37
CA VAL A 25 -3.85 -26.81 -29.17
C VAL A 25 -3.21 -25.90 -28.13
N LYS A 26 -3.15 -24.60 -28.43
CA LYS A 26 -2.71 -23.54 -27.52
C LYS A 26 -3.92 -22.70 -27.12
N TYR A 27 -4.13 -22.48 -25.83
CA TYR A 27 -5.23 -21.67 -25.30
C TYR A 27 -4.79 -20.90 -24.05
N SER A 28 -5.48 -19.81 -23.71
CA SER A 28 -5.23 -19.06 -22.49
C SER A 28 -5.90 -19.74 -21.29
N SER A 29 -5.18 -19.88 -20.18
CA SER A 29 -5.81 -20.26 -18.92
C SER A 29 -6.85 -19.22 -18.52
N HIS A 30 -8.02 -19.68 -18.03
CA HIS A 30 -9.07 -18.82 -17.46
C HIS A 30 -9.22 -19.03 -15.95
N ASP A 31 -8.37 -19.86 -15.35
CA ASP A 31 -8.24 -19.96 -13.90
C ASP A 31 -7.39 -18.78 -13.41
N VAL A 32 -8.06 -17.65 -13.20
CA VAL A 32 -7.39 -16.39 -12.80
C VAL A 32 -7.06 -16.45 -11.31
N HIS A 33 -5.78 -16.64 -11.02
CA HIS A 33 -5.26 -16.73 -9.67
C HIS A 33 -3.90 -16.01 -9.54
N SER A 34 -3.25 -16.13 -8.38
CA SER A 34 -1.90 -15.60 -8.18
C SER A 34 -0.90 -16.28 -9.13
N PRO A 35 -0.13 -15.54 -9.94
CA PRO A 35 0.88 -16.10 -10.84
C PRO A 35 1.96 -16.90 -10.09
N LEU A 36 2.15 -16.62 -8.79
CA LEU A 36 3.08 -17.34 -7.93
C LEU A 36 2.68 -18.80 -7.64
N LEU A 37 1.43 -19.20 -7.92
CA LEU A 37 1.03 -20.61 -7.84
C LEU A 37 1.64 -21.44 -8.97
N ASN A 38 1.89 -20.83 -10.13
CA ASN A 38 2.44 -21.48 -11.32
C ASN A 38 3.52 -20.60 -11.99
N PRO A 39 4.62 -20.25 -11.29
CA PRO A 39 5.53 -19.20 -11.72
C PRO A 39 6.34 -19.59 -12.97
N SER A 40 6.59 -20.88 -13.21
CA SER A 40 7.24 -21.33 -14.45
C SER A 40 6.42 -21.02 -15.70
N GLN A 41 5.09 -21.06 -15.59
CA GLN A 41 4.19 -20.75 -16.71
C GLN A 41 4.01 -19.23 -16.88
N ALA A 42 3.86 -18.49 -15.77
CA ALA A 42 3.63 -17.05 -15.81
C ALA A 42 4.91 -16.22 -16.06
N CYS A 43 6.02 -16.58 -15.42
CA CYS A 43 7.27 -15.82 -15.46
C CYS A 43 8.30 -16.42 -16.43
N GLY A 44 8.31 -17.74 -16.56
CA GLY A 44 9.34 -18.49 -17.29
C GLY A 44 9.34 -18.27 -18.81
N GLN A 45 8.33 -17.60 -19.37
CA GLN A 45 8.32 -17.18 -20.77
C GLN A 45 9.31 -16.04 -21.05
N CYS A 46 9.62 -15.23 -20.03
CA CYS A 46 10.47 -14.03 -20.15
C CYS A 46 11.71 -14.08 -19.24
N HIS A 47 11.61 -14.77 -18.10
CA HIS A 47 12.69 -14.87 -17.12
C HIS A 47 13.30 -16.27 -17.10
N THR A 48 14.62 -16.35 -17.31
CA THR A 48 15.35 -17.63 -17.35
C THR A 48 15.58 -18.23 -15.97
N ASP A 49 15.58 -17.42 -14.91
CA ASP A 49 15.74 -17.84 -13.52
C ASP A 49 14.44 -17.58 -12.75
N VAL A 50 13.52 -18.53 -12.82
CA VAL A 50 12.19 -18.45 -12.17
C VAL A 50 12.30 -18.42 -10.63
N PRO A 51 13.13 -19.26 -9.98
CA PRO A 51 13.34 -19.17 -8.53
C PRO A 51 13.79 -17.79 -8.06
N TYR A 52 14.75 -17.17 -8.75
CA TYR A 52 15.21 -15.83 -8.42
C TYR A 52 14.10 -14.77 -8.48
N VAL A 53 13.28 -14.78 -9.54
CA VAL A 53 12.21 -13.78 -9.65
C VAL A 53 11.10 -14.00 -8.62
N VAL A 54 10.81 -15.25 -8.21
CA VAL A 54 9.87 -15.53 -7.13
C VAL A 54 10.39 -14.97 -5.80
N GLU A 55 11.67 -15.17 -5.49
CA GLU A 55 12.32 -14.55 -4.32
C GLU A 55 12.21 -13.01 -4.36
N ARG A 56 12.40 -12.43 -5.55
CA ARG A 56 12.28 -10.98 -5.74
C ARG A 56 10.85 -10.49 -5.52
N VAL A 57 9.83 -11.21 -6.00
CA VAL A 57 8.41 -10.88 -5.75
C VAL A 57 8.14 -10.90 -4.25
N ASN A 58 8.55 -11.96 -3.55
CA ASN A 58 8.34 -12.08 -2.10
C ASN A 58 9.01 -10.93 -1.33
N THR A 59 10.22 -10.53 -1.75
CA THR A 59 10.93 -9.39 -1.15
C THR A 59 10.16 -8.08 -1.32
N ILE A 60 9.65 -7.83 -2.54
CA ILE A 60 8.85 -6.65 -2.85
C ILE A 60 7.58 -6.62 -1.98
N GLN A 61 6.82 -7.72 -1.99
CA GLN A 61 5.57 -7.81 -1.23
C GLN A 61 5.81 -7.62 0.26
N LYS A 62 6.90 -8.18 0.80
CA LYS A 62 7.29 -7.97 2.19
C LYS A 62 7.60 -6.50 2.49
N GLN A 63 8.39 -5.84 1.66
CA GLN A 63 8.76 -4.43 1.86
C GLN A 63 7.53 -3.51 1.85
N VAL A 64 6.61 -3.73 0.90
CA VAL A 64 5.36 -2.96 0.82
C VAL A 64 4.49 -3.24 2.03
N ASN A 65 4.32 -4.51 2.43
CA ASN A 65 3.54 -4.88 3.60
C ASN A 65 4.10 -4.28 4.90
N ASP A 66 5.42 -4.37 5.13
CA ASP A 66 6.06 -3.79 6.31
C ASP A 66 5.84 -2.26 6.38
N THR A 67 5.97 -1.58 5.23
CA THR A 67 5.72 -0.13 5.12
C THR A 67 4.24 0.20 5.35
N MET A 68 3.33 -0.64 4.83
CA MET A 68 1.89 -0.49 4.98
C MET A 68 1.47 -0.61 6.45
N LEU A 69 2.01 -1.59 7.18
CA LEU A 69 1.77 -1.76 8.62
C LEU A 69 2.32 -0.58 9.43
N ALA A 70 3.50 -0.07 9.09
CA ALA A 70 4.05 1.12 9.74
C ALA A 70 3.20 2.38 9.47
N THR A 71 2.67 2.51 8.25
CA THR A 71 1.75 3.58 7.86
C THR A 71 0.44 3.48 8.62
N GLU A 72 -0.11 2.27 8.75
CA GLU A 72 -1.33 1.99 9.51
C GLU A 72 -1.18 2.42 10.98
N GLN A 73 -0.05 2.08 11.60
CA GLN A 73 0.24 2.53 12.97
C GLN A 73 0.25 4.07 13.07
N ALA A 74 0.86 4.78 12.12
CA ALA A 74 0.85 6.24 12.12
C ALA A 74 -0.57 6.82 11.97
N ILE A 75 -1.44 6.17 11.20
CA ILE A 75 -2.84 6.55 11.05
C ILE A 75 -3.61 6.32 12.35
N VAL A 76 -3.42 5.18 13.01
CA VAL A 76 -4.04 4.87 14.32
C VAL A 76 -3.60 5.88 15.38
N ASP A 77 -2.32 6.23 15.40
CA ASP A 77 -1.78 7.27 16.31
C ASP A 77 -2.46 8.62 16.06
N ALA A 78 -2.64 9.00 14.78
CA ALA A 78 -3.33 10.22 14.39
C ALA A 78 -4.81 10.22 14.80
N ILE A 79 -5.53 9.10 14.60
CA ILE A 79 -6.91 8.93 15.06
C ILE A 79 -7.01 9.11 16.57
N THR A 80 -6.09 8.50 17.31
CA THR A 80 -6.03 8.58 18.77
C THR A 80 -5.81 10.02 19.24
N ALA A 81 -4.87 10.73 18.62
CA ALA A 81 -4.61 12.14 18.93
C ALA A 81 -5.81 13.05 18.58
N ILE A 82 -6.44 12.86 17.42
CA ILE A 82 -7.64 13.59 17.01
C ILE A 82 -8.78 13.38 18.00
N LYS A 83 -8.99 12.13 18.44
CA LYS A 83 -10.01 11.82 19.45
C LYS A 83 -9.73 12.55 20.76
N ALA A 84 -8.51 12.45 21.29
CA ALA A 84 -8.13 13.10 22.54
C ALA A 84 -8.27 14.63 22.46
N ALA A 85 -7.86 15.25 21.35
CA ALA A 85 -8.00 16.68 21.13
C ALA A 85 -9.48 17.12 21.09
N ALA A 86 -10.35 16.31 20.48
CA ALA A 86 -11.79 16.60 20.39
C ALA A 86 -12.52 16.55 21.74
N GLU A 87 -11.94 15.93 22.76
CA GLU A 87 -12.50 15.87 24.12
C GLU A 87 -12.09 17.09 24.97
N VAL A 88 -11.17 17.95 24.49
CA VAL A 88 -10.74 19.16 25.19
C VAL A 88 -11.73 20.30 24.98
N LYS A 89 -12.17 20.93 26.08
CA LYS A 89 -13.18 21.99 26.08
C LYS A 89 -12.76 23.24 25.27
N ASP A 90 -11.49 23.63 25.40
CA ASP A 90 -10.93 24.85 24.77
C ASP A 90 -10.03 24.51 23.56
N VAL A 91 -10.38 23.46 22.81
CA VAL A 91 -9.66 23.04 21.60
C VAL A 91 -9.75 24.09 20.49
N ASP A 92 -8.67 24.27 19.73
CA ASP A 92 -8.72 25.01 18.47
C ASP A 92 -9.41 24.18 17.38
N ALA A 93 -10.67 24.54 17.07
CA ALA A 93 -11.49 23.82 16.12
C ALA A 93 -10.93 23.83 14.69
N ALA A 94 -10.23 24.90 14.28
CA ALA A 94 -9.68 25.01 12.93
C ALA A 94 -8.51 24.03 12.74
N LEU A 95 -7.62 23.94 13.73
CA LEU A 95 -6.50 22.99 13.72
C LEU A 95 -7.00 21.54 13.82
N LEU A 96 -8.06 21.28 14.61
CA LEU A 96 -8.67 19.95 14.70
C LEU A 96 -9.29 19.52 13.37
N ASP A 97 -9.95 20.42 12.65
CA ASP A 97 -10.50 20.12 11.32
C ASP A 97 -9.40 19.93 10.28
N GLU A 98 -8.30 20.69 10.34
CA GLU A 98 -7.13 20.45 9.51
C GLU A 98 -6.55 19.04 9.75
N ALA A 99 -6.42 18.63 11.01
CA ALA A 99 -5.97 17.28 11.38
C ALA A 99 -6.86 16.19 10.76
N ARG A 100 -8.19 16.35 10.81
CA ARG A 100 -9.16 15.42 10.19
C ARG A 100 -9.00 15.33 8.68
N VAL A 101 -8.77 16.46 8.00
CA VAL A 101 -8.54 16.50 6.55
C VAL A 101 -7.25 15.78 6.18
N LEU A 102 -6.17 16.00 6.93
CA LEU A 102 -4.89 15.32 6.72
C LEU A 102 -5.03 13.80 6.95
N HIS A 103 -5.70 13.38 8.03
CA HIS A 103 -6.02 11.98 8.29
C HIS A 103 -6.80 11.35 7.13
N ARG A 104 -7.85 12.01 6.63
CA ARG A 104 -8.64 11.50 5.48
C ARG A 104 -7.76 11.29 4.24
N LYS A 105 -6.82 12.20 3.98
CA LYS A 105 -5.88 12.09 2.84
C LYS A 105 -4.87 10.97 3.04
N ALA A 106 -4.43 10.71 4.27
CA ALA A 106 -3.55 9.60 4.62
C ALA A 106 -4.27 8.26 4.43
N GLN A 107 -5.46 8.11 5.02
CA GLN A 107 -6.26 6.90 4.94
C GLN A 107 -6.58 6.51 3.50
N LEU A 108 -7.01 7.46 2.66
CA LEU A 108 -7.31 7.20 1.26
C LEU A 108 -6.10 6.62 0.49
N ARG A 109 -4.89 7.12 0.77
CA ARG A 109 -3.66 6.66 0.13
C ARG A 109 -3.27 5.27 0.61
N TRP A 110 -3.37 5.02 1.91
CA TRP A 110 -3.13 3.71 2.49
C TRP A 110 -4.13 2.67 1.94
N ASP A 111 -5.42 2.99 1.95
CA ASP A 111 -6.51 2.15 1.43
C ASP A 111 -6.29 1.80 -0.05
N PHE A 112 -5.82 2.76 -0.86
CA PHE A 112 -5.53 2.53 -2.28
C PHE A 112 -4.48 1.42 -2.49
N ILE A 113 -3.47 1.34 -1.61
CA ILE A 113 -2.44 0.28 -1.68
C ILE A 113 -2.94 -1.01 -1.04
N ALA A 114 -3.60 -0.94 0.12
CA ALA A 114 -4.15 -2.11 0.81
C ALA A 114 -5.20 -2.85 -0.04
N ALA A 115 -6.03 -2.13 -0.80
CA ALA A 115 -7.09 -2.72 -1.63
C ALA A 115 -6.59 -3.41 -2.92
N GLU A 116 -5.36 -3.13 -3.35
CA GLU A 116 -4.80 -3.62 -4.61
C GLU A 116 -4.40 -5.11 -4.55
N ASN A 117 -4.24 -5.68 -3.36
CA ASN A 117 -3.97 -7.10 -3.05
C ASN A 117 -2.69 -7.72 -3.64
N SER A 118 -1.99 -7.11 -4.61
CA SER A 118 -0.70 -7.64 -5.11
C SER A 118 0.47 -7.31 -4.19
N MET A 119 0.21 -6.52 -3.13
CA MET A 119 1.24 -5.97 -2.23
C MET A 119 2.29 -5.20 -3.02
N GLY A 120 1.83 -4.38 -3.96
CA GLY A 120 2.67 -3.45 -4.73
C GLY A 120 3.51 -4.11 -5.83
N PHE A 121 3.37 -5.40 -6.10
CA PHE A 121 4.15 -6.05 -7.17
C PHE A 121 3.95 -5.38 -8.54
N HIS A 122 2.72 -4.94 -8.84
CA HIS A 122 2.44 -4.29 -10.12
C HIS A 122 3.17 -2.95 -10.31
N ASN A 123 3.50 -2.23 -9.23
CA ASN A 123 4.36 -1.05 -9.27
C ASN A 123 4.93 -0.72 -7.86
N PRO A 124 6.05 -1.34 -7.46
CA PRO A 124 6.51 -1.27 -6.08
C PRO A 124 7.01 0.11 -5.67
N GLU A 125 7.64 0.83 -6.59
CA GLU A 125 8.14 2.18 -6.33
C GLU A 125 6.98 3.15 -6.07
N GLU A 126 5.92 3.07 -6.88
CA GLU A 126 4.74 3.92 -6.68
C GLU A 126 3.97 3.53 -5.41
N ALA A 127 3.87 2.24 -5.10
CA ALA A 127 3.24 1.78 -3.86
C ALA A 127 3.97 2.35 -2.63
N LEU A 128 5.30 2.25 -2.60
CA LEU A 128 6.12 2.79 -1.51
C LEU A 128 6.06 4.33 -1.45
N ARG A 129 6.04 5.02 -2.60
CA ARG A 129 5.87 6.48 -2.65
C ARG A 129 4.53 6.93 -2.06
N ILE A 130 3.44 6.24 -2.42
CA ILE A 130 2.10 6.53 -1.89
C ILE A 130 2.03 6.25 -0.38
N LEU A 131 2.63 5.16 0.10
CA LEU A 131 2.69 4.83 1.53
C LEU A 131 3.55 5.84 2.33
N ALA A 132 4.66 6.30 1.76
CA ALA A 132 5.48 7.35 2.37
C ALA A 132 4.70 8.67 2.51
N ASP A 133 3.98 9.08 1.46
CA ASP A 133 3.09 10.24 1.50
C ASP A 133 1.98 10.06 2.54
N ALA A 134 1.37 8.87 2.60
CA ALA A 134 0.33 8.54 3.58
C ALA A 134 0.86 8.64 5.02
N THR A 135 2.05 8.09 5.28
CA THR A 135 2.70 8.17 6.60
C THR A 135 2.97 9.62 6.99
N ASN A 136 3.52 10.42 6.08
CA ASN A 136 3.80 11.83 6.32
C ASN A 136 2.52 12.61 6.65
N LEU A 137 1.45 12.40 5.88
CA LEU A 137 0.14 13.02 6.13
C LEU A 137 -0.46 12.59 7.47
N ALA A 138 -0.33 11.32 7.84
CA ALA A 138 -0.79 10.82 9.14
C ALA A 138 -0.03 11.47 10.30
N ARG A 139 1.29 11.60 10.20
CA ARG A 139 2.10 12.30 11.21
C ARG A 139 1.78 13.79 11.30
N GLN A 140 1.55 14.46 10.17
CA GLN A 140 1.06 15.85 10.18
C GLN A 140 -0.32 15.98 10.84
N ALA A 141 -1.24 15.04 10.57
CA ALA A 141 -2.53 15.01 11.23
C ALA A 141 -2.39 14.87 12.76
N GLN A 142 -1.50 13.98 13.21
CA GLN A 142 -1.20 13.79 14.61
C GLN A 142 -0.64 15.07 15.26
N LEU A 143 0.34 15.72 14.63
CA LEU A 143 0.91 16.98 15.12
C LEU A 143 -0.13 18.10 15.19
N LYS A 144 -0.99 18.22 14.16
CA LYS A 144 -2.08 19.20 14.15
C LYS A 144 -3.09 18.97 15.26
N ALA A 145 -3.40 17.71 15.58
CA ALA A 145 -4.24 17.39 16.72
C ALA A 145 -3.60 17.81 18.06
N PHE A 146 -2.28 17.65 18.21
CA PHE A 146 -1.56 18.13 19.39
C PHE A 146 -1.51 19.66 19.48
N GLU A 147 -1.30 20.36 18.35
CA GLU A 147 -1.36 21.83 18.29
C GLU A 147 -2.76 22.35 18.63
N ALA A 148 -3.82 21.65 18.20
CA ALA A 148 -5.20 22.01 18.50
C ALA A 148 -5.52 21.93 20.00
N ALA A 149 -4.86 21.02 20.72
CA ALA A 149 -5.08 20.80 22.15
C ALA A 149 -3.73 20.58 22.90
N PRO A 150 -2.95 21.64 23.15
CA PRO A 150 -1.63 21.51 23.76
C PRO A 150 -1.66 20.85 25.16
N SER A 151 -2.75 21.04 25.90
CA SER A 151 -2.99 20.40 27.19
C SER A 151 -3.18 18.87 27.09
N ALA A 152 -3.80 18.37 26.00
CA ALA A 152 -3.97 16.94 25.76
C ALA A 152 -2.70 16.22 25.33
N ALA A 153 -1.76 16.91 24.65
CA ALA A 153 -0.48 16.33 24.25
C ALA A 153 0.37 15.85 25.43
N SER A 154 0.16 16.42 26.63
CA SER A 154 0.80 15.98 27.88
C SER A 154 0.23 14.66 28.46
N LEU A 155 -0.94 14.22 27.99
CA LEU A 155 -1.64 13.03 28.48
C LEU A 155 -1.33 11.76 27.68
N THR A 156 -0.91 11.89 26.42
CA THR A 156 -0.63 10.77 25.50
C THR A 156 0.79 10.19 25.61
N ASN A 157 1.65 10.77 26.44
CA ASN A 157 3.03 10.31 26.71
C ASN A 157 3.15 9.42 27.97
N LYS A 158 2.04 8.83 28.45
CA LYS A 158 2.03 7.89 29.58
C LYS A 158 1.65 6.48 29.13
#